data_AF-A0A8J4YLI3-F1
#
_entry.id   AF-A0A8J4YLI3-F1
#
_cell.length_a   1.000
_cell.length_b   1.000
_cell.length_c   1.000
_cell.angle_alpha   90.00
_cell.angle_beta   90.00
_cell.angle_gamma   90.00
#
_symmetry.space_group_name_H-M   'P 1'
#
loop_
_entity.id
_entity.type
_entity.pdbx_description
1 polymer ?
#
loop_
_entity_poly.entity_id
_entity_poly.type
_entity_poly.pdbx_seq_one_letter_code
_entity_poly.pdbx_strand_id
1 'polypeptide(L)'
;MAGVAGATMTKGTKWEEEEDVQKYLKEMSLATPPLRVSLDQVTEASNNFLVEFPLNTARLKTHLKNGKNPWDLETQINSAYPLLHHRCLPLLAAFLSFKSKHGTRVERAVYEGMSLLGLVDRLLLNRPVTFLGRNDQYLLRDRTRGKGGFEGIGSEQEALPLCLKEYLSYDEMKLSALLSVSSRSFFVNDGSRRNKGVPGAEGSFQDSGVIAGMVGARMKKAGFMEWQDCVVTAKQNTVQGGYGPARAGRHLQHLWARMWGVTLPVWEATTVNDNFLKVNTTTRLNVVAYKARMQLTAETLLAEAKSRAEAAGLKAYVHVVGLGLGVWRASHQQDALFVDAWGDAIKESDVTHVAHIDFSWIGAEACQGVRDGEVFPATQTVVHFSSRSLHDPVPPGTLLVVSYAWDGNSLPGNEYWIGKLCSTGDGAAACSSGVAELHNAHINPSVRGDNLHVAGPWGVMHVAEYASRVLR
;
A
#
# COMPACT_ATOMS: atom_id res chain seq x y z
N MET A 1 -37.69 -1.94 -20.77
CA MET A 1 -36.56 -2.79 -21.22
C MET A 1 -35.72 -2.00 -22.20
N ALA A 2 -34.65 -1.37 -21.73
CA ALA A 2 -33.62 -0.75 -22.55
C ALA A 2 -32.30 -1.10 -21.89
N GLY A 3 -31.48 -1.87 -22.61
CA GLY A 3 -30.27 -2.50 -22.12
C GLY A 3 -29.20 -1.49 -21.74
N VAL A 4 -28.66 -1.66 -20.54
CA VAL A 4 -27.39 -1.07 -20.11
C VAL A 4 -26.31 -1.69 -20.99
N ALA A 5 -25.82 -0.93 -21.97
CA ALA A 5 -24.61 -1.27 -22.68
C ALA A 5 -23.46 -1.27 -21.67
N GLY A 6 -23.01 -2.48 -21.31
CA GLY A 6 -21.78 -2.67 -20.56
C GLY A 6 -20.66 -1.96 -21.30
N ALA A 7 -20.07 -0.97 -20.64
CA ALA A 7 -18.77 -0.47 -21.01
C ALA A 7 -17.78 -1.63 -20.78
N THR A 8 -17.62 -2.49 -21.78
CA THR A 8 -16.40 -3.26 -21.95
C THR A 8 -15.25 -2.28 -21.84
N MET A 9 -14.46 -2.40 -20.76
CA MET A 9 -13.23 -1.66 -20.58
C MET A 9 -12.39 -1.85 -21.84
N THR A 10 -12.36 -0.84 -22.70
CA THR A 10 -11.39 -0.77 -23.78
C THR A 10 -10.01 -0.78 -23.13
N LYS A 11 -9.30 -1.91 -23.28
CA LYS A 11 -7.89 -2.13 -22.96
C LYS A 11 -7.12 -0.81 -23.13
N GLY A 12 -6.85 -0.13 -22.02
CA GLY A 12 -6.13 1.13 -22.04
C GLY A 12 -4.74 0.88 -22.59
N THR A 13 -4.40 1.51 -23.72
CA THR A 13 -3.05 1.77 -24.26
C THR A 13 -1.96 0.98 -23.53
N LYS A 14 -1.57 -0.18 -24.07
CA LYS A 14 -0.61 -1.09 -23.43
C LYS A 14 0.66 -0.33 -23.09
N TRP A 15 0.82 0.02 -21.81
CA TRP A 15 2.02 0.70 -21.34
C TRP A 15 3.25 -0.15 -21.62
N GLU A 16 3.09 -1.48 -21.63
CA GLU A 16 4.16 -2.41 -21.92
C GLU A 16 4.71 -2.26 -23.33
N GLU A 17 4.01 -1.65 -24.29
CA GLU A 17 4.54 -1.43 -25.65
C GLU A 17 5.40 -0.16 -25.75
N GLU A 18 5.48 0.65 -24.69
CA GLU A 18 6.30 1.86 -24.67
C GLU A 18 7.78 1.53 -24.47
N GLU A 19 8.63 2.18 -25.27
CA GLU A 19 10.08 1.93 -25.29
C GLU A 19 10.73 2.11 -23.90
N ASP A 20 10.32 3.14 -23.16
CA ASP A 20 10.80 3.40 -21.80
C ASP A 20 10.42 2.25 -20.85
N VAL A 21 9.19 1.73 -20.94
CA VAL A 21 8.70 0.62 -20.10
C VAL A 21 9.45 -0.67 -20.45
N GLN A 22 9.61 -0.96 -21.74
CA GLN A 22 10.38 -2.11 -22.23
C GLN A 22 11.83 -2.10 -21.76
N LYS A 23 12.48 -0.92 -21.76
CA LYS A 23 13.85 -0.75 -21.25
C LYS A 23 13.95 -1.15 -19.78
N TYR A 24 13.04 -0.66 -18.95
CA TYR A 24 13.05 -1.00 -17.52
C TYR A 24 12.67 -2.45 -17.24
N LEU A 25 11.73 -3.04 -18.00
CA LEU A 25 11.42 -4.47 -17.89
C LEU A 25 12.66 -5.33 -18.19
N LYS A 26 13.43 -4.99 -19.24
CA LYS A 26 14.68 -5.69 -19.56
C LYS A 26 15.69 -5.58 -18.43
N GLU A 27 15.87 -4.39 -17.85
CA GLU A 27 16.76 -4.20 -16.70
C GLU A 27 16.33 -5.07 -15.50
N MET A 28 15.04 -5.05 -15.14
CA MET A 28 14.51 -5.84 -14.03
C MET A 28 14.60 -7.35 -14.26
N SER A 29 14.52 -7.82 -15.50
CA SER A 29 14.66 -9.24 -15.83
C SER A 29 16.04 -9.81 -15.47
N LEU A 30 17.04 -8.94 -15.28
CA LEU A 30 18.40 -9.30 -14.88
C LEU A 30 18.61 -9.25 -13.36
N ALA A 31 17.62 -8.80 -12.58
CA ALA A 31 17.73 -8.73 -11.14
C ALA A 31 17.79 -10.13 -10.52
N THR A 32 18.60 -10.30 -9.49
CA THR A 32 18.71 -11.54 -8.72
C THR A 32 18.07 -11.35 -7.36
N PRO A 33 17.28 -12.32 -6.86
CA PRO A 33 16.80 -12.29 -5.48
C PRO A 33 17.96 -12.10 -4.50
N PRO A 34 17.76 -11.37 -3.38
CA PRO A 34 18.80 -11.17 -2.40
C PRO A 34 19.21 -12.49 -1.74
N LEU A 35 20.42 -12.50 -1.16
CA LEU A 35 20.84 -13.59 -0.28
C LEU A 35 19.93 -13.68 0.94
N ARG A 36 19.78 -14.89 1.48
CA ARG A 36 19.05 -15.07 2.74
C ARG A 36 19.73 -14.27 3.86
N VAL A 37 18.90 -13.59 4.64
CA VAL A 37 19.29 -12.77 5.78
C VAL A 37 19.21 -13.61 7.06
N SER A 38 20.24 -13.54 7.91
CA SER A 38 20.26 -14.28 9.18
C SER A 38 19.56 -13.55 10.32
N LEU A 39 19.19 -14.28 11.37
CA LEU A 39 18.59 -13.71 12.58
C LEU A 39 19.53 -12.71 13.27
N ASP A 40 20.83 -13.01 13.30
CA ASP A 40 21.84 -12.15 13.93
C ASP A 40 21.95 -10.81 13.21
N GLN A 41 21.98 -10.81 11.87
CA GLN A 41 22.05 -9.59 11.06
C GLN A 41 20.88 -8.65 11.36
N VAL A 42 19.65 -9.16 11.38
CA VAL A 42 18.46 -8.33 11.66
C VAL A 42 18.43 -7.89 13.13
N THR A 43 18.81 -8.77 14.06
CA THR A 43 18.83 -8.44 15.49
C THR A 43 19.86 -7.35 15.80
N GLU A 44 21.04 -7.41 15.18
CA GLU A 44 22.08 -6.38 15.29
C GLU A 44 21.60 -5.05 14.70
N ALA A 45 21.10 -5.05 13.47
CA ALA A 45 20.57 -3.85 12.82
C ALA A 45 19.43 -3.22 13.63
N SER A 46 18.54 -4.05 14.19
CA SER A 46 17.44 -3.62 15.05
C SER A 46 17.92 -3.02 16.38
N ASN A 47 18.95 -3.59 17.01
CA ASN A 47 19.53 -3.04 18.25
C ASN A 47 20.25 -1.71 18.02
N ASN A 48 20.82 -1.51 16.83
CA ASN A 48 21.54 -0.30 16.44
C ASN A 48 20.66 0.69 15.65
N PHE A 49 19.33 0.51 15.67
CA PHE A 49 18.42 1.29 14.86
C PHE A 49 18.41 2.79 15.24
N LEU A 50 18.10 3.62 14.25
CA LEU A 50 18.18 5.10 14.25
C LEU A 50 17.47 5.73 15.46
N VAL A 51 16.33 5.16 15.84
CA VAL A 51 15.45 5.59 16.93
C VAL A 51 15.20 4.44 17.88
N GLU A 52 14.97 4.78 19.15
CA GLU A 52 14.67 3.79 20.17
C GLU A 52 13.32 3.10 19.89
N PHE A 53 13.29 1.77 20.09
CA PHE A 53 12.05 1.01 20.08
C PHE A 53 11.25 1.31 21.35
N PRO A 54 10.02 1.84 21.25
CA PRO A 54 9.14 2.05 22.40
C PRO A 54 8.86 0.79 23.21
N LEU A 55 8.75 -0.37 22.54
CA LEU A 55 8.49 -1.67 23.14
C LEU A 55 9.43 -2.73 22.58
N ASN A 56 9.70 -3.76 23.37
CA ASN A 56 10.48 -4.91 22.94
C ASN A 56 9.63 -6.18 22.72
N THR A 57 8.34 -6.16 23.05
CA THR A 57 7.51 -7.38 23.16
C THR A 57 7.39 -8.15 21.86
N ALA A 58 7.19 -7.46 20.73
CA ALA A 58 7.08 -8.07 19.40
C ALA A 58 8.41 -8.18 18.63
N ARG A 59 9.56 -7.93 19.30
CA ARG A 59 10.87 -8.00 18.65
C ARG A 59 11.36 -9.45 18.52
N LEU A 60 12.09 -9.74 17.46
CA LEU A 60 12.68 -11.05 17.16
C LEU A 60 13.55 -11.58 18.32
N LYS A 61 14.38 -10.72 18.91
CA LYS A 61 15.19 -11.10 20.09
C LYS A 61 14.35 -11.51 21.30
N THR A 62 13.17 -10.94 21.46
CA THR A 62 12.24 -11.27 22.54
C THR A 62 11.51 -12.56 22.23
N HIS A 63 11.10 -12.78 20.98
CA HIS A 63 10.57 -14.07 20.55
C HIS A 63 11.57 -15.21 20.76
N LEU A 64 12.85 -14.99 20.42
CA LEU A 64 13.94 -15.93 20.67
C LEU A 64 14.08 -16.24 22.16
N LYS A 65 14.15 -15.19 23.01
CA LYS A 65 14.21 -15.35 24.47
C LYS A 65 13.01 -16.11 25.04
N ASN A 66 11.85 -15.95 24.43
CA ASN A 66 10.61 -16.64 24.81
C ASN A 66 10.48 -18.04 24.16
N GLY A 67 11.56 -18.58 23.59
CA GLY A 67 11.62 -19.98 23.16
C GLY A 67 11.17 -20.24 21.72
N LYS A 68 10.92 -19.22 20.89
CA LYS A 68 10.68 -19.45 19.45
C LYS A 68 11.97 -19.95 18.78
N ASN A 69 11.82 -20.91 17.86
CA ASN A 69 12.94 -21.51 17.16
C ASN A 69 13.65 -20.45 16.27
N PRO A 70 14.99 -20.31 16.35
CA PRO A 70 15.75 -19.41 15.48
C PRO A 70 15.44 -19.59 13.98
N TRP A 71 15.25 -20.83 13.52
CA TRP A 71 14.95 -21.12 12.11
C TRP A 71 13.59 -20.58 11.66
N ASP A 72 12.59 -20.59 12.56
CA ASP A 72 11.28 -20.00 12.27
C ASP A 72 11.38 -18.46 12.18
N LEU A 73 12.20 -17.85 13.05
CA LEU A 73 12.46 -16.41 13.02
C LEU A 73 13.18 -15.98 11.74
N GLU A 74 14.19 -16.75 11.29
CA GLU A 74 14.83 -16.53 9.99
C GLU A 74 13.85 -16.73 8.83
N THR A 75 12.94 -17.69 8.94
CA THR A 75 11.87 -17.87 7.95
C THR A 75 10.95 -16.65 7.89
N GLN A 76 10.62 -16.02 9.02
CA GLN A 76 9.85 -14.77 9.04
C GLN A 76 10.62 -13.61 8.39
N ILE A 77 11.90 -13.44 8.75
CA ILE A 77 12.79 -12.42 8.16
C ILE A 77 12.79 -12.53 6.63
N ASN A 78 13.05 -13.73 6.12
CA ASN A 78 13.21 -13.97 4.68
C ASN A 78 11.87 -14.11 3.94
N SER A 79 10.76 -14.19 4.67
CA SER A 79 9.43 -14.11 4.07
C SER A 79 9.01 -12.69 3.73
N ALA A 80 9.75 -11.69 4.21
CA ALA A 80 9.45 -10.28 4.02
C ALA A 80 9.93 -9.77 2.65
N TYR A 81 9.06 -9.07 1.94
CA TYR A 81 9.41 -8.40 0.68
C TYR A 81 8.51 -7.19 0.40
N PRO A 82 8.99 -6.20 -0.36
CA PRO A 82 8.11 -5.22 -0.98
C PRO A 82 7.23 -5.88 -2.04
N LEU A 83 5.98 -5.46 -2.11
CA LEU A 83 4.97 -6.00 -3.00
C LEU A 83 4.27 -4.86 -3.75
N LEU A 84 4.20 -4.98 -5.07
CA LEU A 84 3.56 -4.01 -5.94
C LEU A 84 2.60 -4.70 -6.91
N HIS A 85 1.46 -4.06 -7.19
CA HIS A 85 0.62 -4.51 -8.29
C HIS A 85 1.33 -4.33 -9.64
N HIS A 86 1.22 -5.30 -10.54
CA HIS A 86 1.93 -5.30 -11.82
C HIS A 86 1.66 -4.03 -12.66
N ARG A 87 0.42 -3.52 -12.65
CA ARG A 87 0.04 -2.27 -13.33
C ARG A 87 0.80 -1.03 -12.85
N CYS A 88 1.42 -1.08 -11.67
CA CYS A 88 2.22 0.02 -11.15
C CYS A 88 3.63 0.06 -11.75
N LEU A 89 4.18 -1.03 -12.28
CA LEU A 89 5.53 -1.02 -12.86
C LEU A 89 5.63 -0.04 -14.04
N PRO A 90 4.70 -0.04 -15.02
CA PRO A 90 4.75 0.95 -16.09
C PRO A 90 4.48 2.38 -15.61
N LEU A 91 3.69 2.56 -14.54
CA LEU A 91 3.50 3.87 -13.90
C LEU A 91 4.82 4.41 -13.34
N LEU A 92 5.59 3.59 -12.63
CA LEU A 92 6.91 3.98 -12.11
C LEU A 92 7.88 4.34 -13.25
N ALA A 93 7.87 3.57 -14.34
CA ALA A 93 8.70 3.84 -15.51
C ALA A 93 8.34 5.18 -16.18
N ALA A 94 7.06 5.42 -16.42
CA ALA A 94 6.62 6.68 -17.01
C ALA A 94 6.82 7.86 -16.06
N PHE A 95 6.77 7.64 -14.74
CA PHE A 95 7.10 8.67 -13.77
C PHE A 95 8.56 9.12 -13.91
N LEU A 96 9.52 8.19 -13.97
CA LEU A 96 10.94 8.52 -14.18
C LEU A 96 11.16 9.21 -15.53
N SER A 97 10.54 8.70 -16.60
CA SER A 97 10.59 9.33 -17.93
C SER A 97 10.01 10.75 -17.92
N PHE A 98 8.88 10.95 -17.23
CA PHE A 98 8.25 12.26 -17.10
C PHE A 98 9.14 13.22 -16.30
N LYS A 99 9.67 12.78 -15.15
CA LYS A 99 10.50 13.63 -14.27
C LYS A 99 11.85 13.96 -14.90
N SER A 100 12.45 13.06 -15.67
CA SER A 100 13.67 13.35 -16.43
C SER A 100 13.44 14.44 -17.51
N LYS A 101 12.28 14.44 -18.17
CA LYS A 101 11.94 15.41 -19.24
C LYS A 101 11.41 16.74 -18.71
N HIS A 102 10.59 16.71 -17.67
CA HIS A 102 9.75 17.83 -17.23
C HIS A 102 9.96 18.25 -15.78
N GLY A 103 10.75 17.50 -15.00
CA GLY A 103 11.01 17.82 -13.60
C GLY A 103 11.85 19.10 -13.43
N THR A 104 12.03 19.51 -12.19
CA THR A 104 12.98 20.57 -11.83
C THR A 104 14.42 20.13 -12.05
N ARG A 105 15.41 21.04 -11.94
CA ARG A 105 16.83 20.66 -11.99
C ARG A 105 17.18 19.73 -10.83
N VAL A 106 16.59 19.97 -9.65
CA VAL A 106 16.73 19.13 -8.46
C VAL A 106 16.20 17.72 -8.71
N GLU A 107 14.98 17.60 -9.24
CA GLU A 107 14.38 16.31 -9.57
C GLU A 107 15.20 15.55 -10.60
N ARG A 108 15.56 16.20 -11.71
CA ARG A 108 16.37 15.57 -12.75
C ARG A 108 17.69 15.03 -12.21
N ALA A 109 18.36 15.79 -11.33
CA ALA A 109 19.62 15.36 -10.73
C ALA A 109 19.47 14.12 -9.83
N VAL A 110 18.34 13.96 -9.15
CA VAL A 110 18.07 12.77 -8.32
C VAL A 110 17.71 11.56 -9.18
N TYR A 111 16.92 11.74 -10.24
CA TYR A 111 16.42 10.64 -11.07
C TYR A 111 17.36 10.25 -12.23
N GLU A 112 18.43 11.01 -12.47
CA GLU A 112 19.41 10.71 -13.51
C GLU A 112 20.01 9.32 -13.30
N GLY A 113 19.84 8.45 -14.31
CA GLY A 113 20.33 7.06 -14.26
C GLY A 113 19.62 6.14 -13.26
N MET A 114 18.54 6.59 -12.60
CA MET A 114 17.81 5.78 -11.63
C MET A 114 17.07 4.61 -12.30
N SER A 115 17.30 3.40 -11.79
CA SER A 115 16.55 2.20 -12.16
C SER A 115 15.19 2.13 -11.46
N LEU A 116 14.28 1.27 -11.95
CA LEU A 116 13.01 1.05 -11.24
C LEU A 116 13.21 0.46 -9.84
N LEU A 117 14.17 -0.45 -9.68
CA LEU A 117 14.47 -1.03 -8.36
C LEU A 117 15.11 0.00 -7.44
N GLY A 118 15.94 0.91 -7.98
CA GLY A 118 16.47 2.05 -7.24
C GLY A 118 15.38 3.05 -6.82
N LEU A 119 14.36 3.25 -7.66
CA LEU A 119 13.18 4.02 -7.25
C LEU A 119 12.43 3.30 -6.12
N VAL A 120 12.25 1.98 -6.18
CA VAL A 120 11.60 1.20 -5.11
C VAL A 120 12.37 1.31 -3.80
N ASP A 121 13.71 1.19 -3.84
CA ASP A 121 14.57 1.42 -2.67
C ASP A 121 14.36 2.81 -2.08
N ARG A 122 14.32 3.83 -2.94
CA ARG A 122 14.07 5.21 -2.53
C ARG A 122 12.70 5.36 -1.88
N LEU A 123 11.64 4.78 -2.46
CA LEU A 123 10.28 4.78 -1.91
C LEU A 123 10.22 4.10 -0.53
N LEU A 124 11.17 3.22 -0.18
CA LEU A 124 11.23 2.55 1.13
C LEU A 124 12.15 3.29 2.12
N LEU A 125 13.33 3.72 1.68
CA LEU A 125 14.42 4.21 2.54
C LEU A 125 14.33 5.70 2.84
N ASN A 126 13.80 6.51 1.93
CA ASN A 126 13.77 7.97 2.04
C ASN A 126 12.54 8.49 2.81
N ARG A 127 11.90 7.64 3.61
CA ARG A 127 10.80 8.04 4.49
C ARG A 127 11.34 8.61 5.81
N PRO A 128 10.68 9.62 6.40
CA PRO A 128 10.91 9.95 7.81
C PRO A 128 10.46 8.77 8.70
N VAL A 129 10.91 8.76 9.94
CA VAL A 129 10.52 7.75 10.93
C VAL A 129 9.02 7.79 11.18
N THR A 130 8.48 9.00 11.32
CA THR A 130 7.06 9.25 11.54
C THR A 130 6.60 10.38 10.61
N PHE A 131 5.38 10.27 10.08
CA PHE A 131 4.71 11.30 9.30
C PHE A 131 3.20 11.16 9.47
N LEU A 132 2.55 12.10 10.18
CA LEU A 132 1.15 11.97 10.52
C LEU A 132 0.38 13.29 10.58
N GLY A 133 -0.95 13.13 10.60
CA GLY A 133 -1.89 14.23 10.81
C GLY A 133 -2.04 15.17 9.61
N ARG A 134 -2.86 16.20 9.79
CA ARG A 134 -3.21 17.16 8.71
C ARG A 134 -2.11 18.16 8.38
N ASN A 135 -1.19 18.39 9.33
CA ASN A 135 -0.10 19.35 9.20
C ASN A 135 1.23 18.66 8.91
N ASP A 136 1.22 17.37 8.56
CA ASP A 136 2.42 16.59 8.28
C ASP A 136 3.43 16.69 9.43
N GLN A 137 3.01 16.36 10.65
CA GLN A 137 3.94 16.27 11.78
C GLN A 137 4.90 15.13 11.53
N TYR A 138 6.19 15.36 11.74
CA TYR A 138 7.21 14.36 11.42
C TYR A 138 8.26 14.18 12.51
N LEU A 139 8.86 12.99 12.50
CA LEU A 139 10.13 12.67 13.12
C LEU A 139 11.06 12.17 12.00
N LEU A 140 12.13 12.91 11.73
CA LEU A 140 13.12 12.58 10.72
C LEU A 140 14.09 11.50 11.22
N ARG A 141 14.88 10.92 10.31
CA ARG A 141 15.84 9.84 10.64
C ARG A 141 17.00 10.31 11.53
N ASP A 142 17.33 11.60 11.46
CA ASP A 142 18.29 12.29 12.34
C ASP A 142 17.66 12.74 13.68
N ARG A 143 16.42 12.31 13.96
CA ARG A 143 15.61 12.65 15.14
C ARG A 143 15.08 14.09 15.17
N THR A 144 15.27 14.87 14.10
CA THR A 144 14.66 16.20 13.97
C THR A 144 13.13 16.09 13.95
N ARG A 145 12.46 16.96 14.71
CA ARG A 145 10.99 17.04 14.76
C ARG A 145 10.50 18.32 14.12
N GLY A 146 9.36 18.25 13.44
CA GLY A 146 8.74 19.41 12.83
C GLY A 146 7.35 19.13 12.27
N LYS A 147 6.84 20.06 11.48
CA LYS A 147 5.55 19.95 10.79
C LYS A 147 5.59 20.71 9.45
N GLY A 148 4.97 20.15 8.42
CA GLY A 148 4.87 20.76 7.08
C GLY A 148 6.21 20.87 6.35
N GLY A 149 6.22 21.60 5.22
CA GLY A 149 7.45 21.88 4.44
C GLY A 149 7.76 20.83 3.38
N PHE A 150 7.14 19.65 3.44
CA PHE A 150 7.29 18.60 2.43
C PHE A 150 6.75 19.00 1.05
N GLU A 151 5.88 20.01 0.97
CA GLU A 151 5.39 20.58 -0.29
C GLU A 151 6.50 21.20 -1.16
N GLY A 152 7.61 21.62 -0.54
CA GLY A 152 8.75 22.20 -1.24
C GLY A 152 9.81 21.20 -1.71
N ILE A 153 9.73 19.93 -1.29
CA ILE A 153 10.72 18.90 -1.64
C ILE A 153 10.66 18.61 -3.14
N GLY A 154 11.81 18.71 -3.81
CA GLY A 154 11.92 18.60 -5.26
C GLY A 154 11.79 19.94 -6.01
N SER A 155 11.52 21.05 -5.32
CA SER A 155 11.56 22.38 -5.92
C SER A 155 12.97 22.98 -5.93
N GLU A 156 13.20 24.05 -6.70
CA GLU A 156 14.48 24.79 -6.65
C GLU A 156 14.68 25.54 -5.32
N GLN A 157 13.63 25.64 -4.49
CA GLN A 157 13.65 26.30 -3.19
C GLN A 157 13.71 25.30 -2.03
N GLU A 158 13.92 24.01 -2.31
CA GLU A 158 14.09 23.02 -1.25
C GLU A 158 15.29 23.36 -0.36
N ALA A 159 15.20 22.98 0.92
CA ALA A 159 16.23 23.30 1.90
C ALA A 159 16.40 22.15 2.89
N LEU A 160 17.63 21.91 3.34
CA LEU A 160 17.89 20.92 4.38
C LEU A 160 17.13 21.25 5.68
N PRO A 161 16.66 20.23 6.42
CA PRO A 161 16.80 18.80 6.14
C PRO A 161 15.75 18.25 5.15
N LEU A 162 14.77 19.05 4.73
CA LEU A 162 13.66 18.65 3.85
C LEU A 162 14.02 18.91 2.37
N CYS A 163 14.87 18.04 1.81
CA CYS A 163 15.24 18.07 0.40
C CYS A 163 15.05 16.71 -0.26
N LEU A 164 14.95 16.70 -1.59
CA LEU A 164 14.61 15.51 -2.37
C LEU A 164 15.68 14.44 -2.20
N LYS A 165 16.94 14.82 -2.09
CA LYS A 165 18.03 13.87 -1.84
C LYS A 165 17.75 13.00 -0.61
N GLU A 166 17.23 13.59 0.46
CA GLU A 166 17.04 12.92 1.74
C GLU A 166 15.63 12.33 1.92
N TYR A 167 14.59 12.98 1.39
CA TYR A 167 13.20 12.61 1.66
C TYR A 167 12.34 12.57 0.40
N LEU A 168 11.19 11.89 0.51
CA LEU A 168 10.22 11.80 -0.58
C LEU A 168 9.53 13.15 -0.83
N SER A 169 9.42 13.53 -2.10
CA SER A 169 8.48 14.55 -2.55
C SER A 169 7.04 14.04 -2.48
N TYR A 170 6.06 14.94 -2.50
CA TYR A 170 4.64 14.55 -2.52
C TYR A 170 4.24 13.69 -3.73
N ASP A 171 4.93 13.86 -4.87
CA ASP A 171 4.70 13.02 -6.04
C ASP A 171 5.20 11.59 -5.79
N GLU A 172 6.34 11.43 -5.13
CA GLU A 172 6.88 10.11 -4.74
C GLU A 172 6.06 9.47 -3.62
N MET A 173 5.55 10.24 -2.66
CA MET A 173 4.67 9.72 -1.60
C MET A 173 3.45 9.01 -2.18
N LYS A 174 2.89 9.52 -3.29
CA LYS A 174 1.74 8.91 -3.95
C LYS A 174 2.08 7.58 -4.61
N LEU A 175 3.29 7.43 -5.16
CA LEU A 175 3.81 6.15 -5.64
C LEU A 175 4.08 5.19 -4.47
N SER A 176 4.71 5.70 -3.42
CA SER A 176 5.00 4.98 -2.18
C SER A 176 3.75 4.41 -1.52
N ALA A 177 2.60 5.10 -1.64
CA ALA A 177 1.31 4.61 -1.16
C ALA A 177 0.76 3.40 -1.95
N LEU A 178 1.32 3.06 -3.11
CA LEU A 178 0.98 1.83 -3.84
C LEU A 178 1.90 0.66 -3.47
N LEU A 179 3.04 0.94 -2.83
CA LEU A 179 4.04 -0.05 -2.45
C LEU A 179 3.69 -0.64 -1.08
N SER A 180 3.35 -1.92 -1.08
CA SER A 180 3.07 -2.68 0.14
C SER A 180 4.32 -3.41 0.62
N VAL A 181 4.34 -3.85 1.88
CA VAL A 181 5.35 -4.81 2.37
C VAL A 181 4.61 -5.92 3.10
N SER A 182 4.93 -7.17 2.76
CA SER A 182 4.28 -8.36 3.33
C SER A 182 5.31 -9.27 3.97
N SER A 183 4.98 -9.89 5.10
CA SER A 183 5.79 -10.92 5.75
C SER A 183 4.93 -11.91 6.54
N ARG A 184 5.49 -13.08 6.84
CA ARG A 184 5.01 -13.92 7.95
C ARG A 184 5.50 -13.32 9.26
N SER A 185 4.66 -13.36 10.29
CA SER A 185 5.02 -12.85 11.61
C SER A 185 4.41 -13.69 12.72
N PHE A 186 5.12 -13.78 13.85
CA PHE A 186 4.52 -14.20 15.12
C PHE A 186 3.70 -13.05 15.69
N PHE A 187 2.55 -13.37 16.26
CA PHE A 187 1.72 -12.41 16.96
C PHE A 187 1.94 -12.55 18.48
N VAL A 188 1.76 -11.46 19.20
CA VAL A 188 1.91 -11.44 20.67
C VAL A 188 0.59 -11.25 21.41
N ASN A 189 -0.46 -10.79 20.73
CA ASN A 189 -1.81 -10.58 21.25
C ASN A 189 -2.84 -10.54 20.09
N ASP A 190 -4.08 -10.14 20.36
CA ASP A 190 -5.17 -10.07 19.39
C ASP A 190 -5.01 -8.97 18.31
N GLY A 191 -4.04 -8.06 18.46
CA GLY A 191 -3.83 -6.96 17.52
C GLY A 191 -4.87 -5.84 17.61
N SER A 192 -5.70 -5.82 18.65
CA SER A 192 -6.68 -4.74 18.87
C SER A 192 -5.99 -3.37 18.94
N ARG A 193 -6.67 -2.29 18.56
CA ARG A 193 -6.07 -0.93 18.59
C ARG A 193 -5.69 -0.44 20.00
N ARG A 194 -6.06 -1.17 21.05
CA ARG A 194 -5.76 -0.87 22.45
C ARG A 194 -4.74 -1.83 23.06
N ASN A 195 -4.15 -2.72 22.25
CA ASN A 195 -3.30 -3.80 22.73
C ASN A 195 -2.03 -3.31 23.45
N LYS A 196 -1.47 -2.15 23.05
CA LYS A 196 -0.30 -1.50 23.68
C LYS A 196 0.92 -2.43 23.87
N GLY A 197 1.00 -3.47 23.05
CA GLY A 197 2.01 -4.52 23.09
C GLY A 197 1.99 -5.38 24.34
N VAL A 198 0.88 -5.41 25.06
CA VAL A 198 0.64 -6.33 26.18
C VAL A 198 0.43 -7.74 25.62
N PRO A 199 1.20 -8.76 26.04
CA PRO A 199 1.00 -10.12 25.59
C PRO A 199 -0.40 -10.65 25.91
N GLY A 200 -1.01 -11.36 24.96
CA GLY A 200 -2.30 -12.03 25.11
C GLY A 200 -2.17 -13.39 25.83
N ALA A 201 -3.30 -13.96 26.21
CA ALA A 201 -3.32 -15.31 26.76
C ALA A 201 -3.12 -16.35 25.64
N GLU A 202 -2.47 -17.47 25.96
CA GLU A 202 -2.28 -18.56 25.00
C GLU A 202 -3.63 -19.06 24.46
N GLY A 203 -3.73 -19.22 23.14
CA GLY A 203 -4.95 -19.63 22.45
C GLY A 203 -6.04 -18.55 22.33
N SER A 204 -5.86 -17.34 22.88
CA SER A 204 -6.85 -16.26 22.73
C SER A 204 -6.72 -15.47 21.43
N PHE A 205 -5.67 -15.72 20.65
CA PHE A 205 -5.37 -15.10 19.38
C PHE A 205 -4.59 -16.11 18.53
N GLN A 206 -4.46 -15.82 17.24
CA GLN A 206 -3.71 -16.67 16.33
C GLN A 206 -2.20 -16.49 16.52
N ASP A 207 -1.43 -17.56 16.69
CA ASP A 207 -0.01 -17.45 17.03
C ASP A 207 0.86 -16.82 15.94
N SER A 208 0.47 -17.01 14.68
CA SER A 208 1.17 -16.46 13.52
C SER A 208 0.28 -16.38 12.29
N GLY A 209 0.68 -15.53 11.35
CA GLY A 209 0.00 -15.36 10.08
C GLY A 209 0.84 -14.55 9.11
N VAL A 210 0.23 -14.16 8.00
CA VAL A 210 0.79 -13.18 7.06
C VAL A 210 0.24 -11.82 7.42
N ILE A 211 1.11 -10.81 7.50
CA ILE A 211 0.74 -9.43 7.73
C ILE A 211 1.31 -8.54 6.62
N ALA A 212 0.45 -7.70 6.03
CA ALA A 212 0.80 -6.77 4.97
C ALA A 212 0.56 -5.32 5.39
N GLY A 213 1.59 -4.48 5.28
CA GLY A 213 1.47 -3.03 5.41
C GLY A 213 0.99 -2.43 4.12
N MET A 214 -0.20 -1.82 4.13
CA MET A 214 -0.84 -1.26 2.95
C MET A 214 -1.38 0.15 3.23
N VAL A 215 -1.35 1.01 2.22
CA VAL A 215 -1.71 2.42 2.36
C VAL A 215 -3.03 2.70 1.64
N GLY A 216 -3.97 3.27 2.38
CA GLY A 216 -5.25 3.74 1.84
C GLY A 216 -5.14 5.09 1.14
N ALA A 217 -6.21 5.53 0.47
CA ALA A 217 -6.21 6.80 -0.24
C ALA A 217 -6.38 8.00 0.72
N ARG A 218 -5.54 9.04 0.58
CA ARG A 218 -5.53 10.21 1.48
C ARG A 218 -6.29 11.40 0.88
N MET A 219 -7.53 11.63 1.33
CA MET A 219 -8.38 12.75 0.85
C MET A 219 -8.32 14.02 1.72
N LYS A 220 -7.25 14.22 2.50
CA LYS A 220 -7.13 15.34 3.46
C LYS A 220 -5.99 16.31 3.21
N LYS A 221 -5.32 16.20 2.06
CA LYS A 221 -4.27 17.13 1.65
C LYS A 221 -4.62 17.73 0.29
N ALA A 222 -5.22 18.92 0.30
CA ALA A 222 -5.68 19.57 -0.91
C ALA A 222 -4.52 19.78 -1.90
N GLY A 223 -4.70 19.36 -3.15
CA GLY A 223 -3.71 19.48 -4.22
C GLY A 223 -2.66 18.36 -4.29
N PHE A 224 -2.64 17.40 -3.35
CA PHE A 224 -1.58 16.40 -3.25
C PHE A 224 -2.13 14.98 -3.06
N MET A 225 -1.31 13.96 -3.33
CA MET A 225 -1.69 12.55 -3.16
C MET A 225 -2.97 12.20 -3.96
N GLU A 226 -3.82 11.31 -3.43
CA GLU A 226 -5.08 10.93 -4.09
C GLU A 226 -6.11 12.05 -4.16
N TRP A 227 -5.93 13.18 -3.46
CA TRP A 227 -6.79 14.36 -3.67
C TRP A 227 -6.76 14.81 -5.13
N GLN A 228 -5.62 14.69 -5.81
CA GLN A 228 -5.48 15.07 -7.22
C GLN A 228 -6.40 14.26 -8.16
N ASP A 229 -6.71 13.02 -7.79
CA ASP A 229 -7.40 12.08 -8.69
C ASP A 229 -8.87 11.89 -8.26
N CYS A 230 -9.07 11.81 -6.94
CA CYS A 230 -10.32 11.42 -6.33
C CYS A 230 -11.14 12.63 -5.88
N VAL A 231 -10.57 13.83 -5.75
CA VAL A 231 -11.30 15.02 -5.30
C VAL A 231 -11.37 16.06 -6.41
N VAL A 232 -12.58 16.48 -6.73
CA VAL A 232 -12.88 17.42 -7.81
C VAL A 232 -13.27 18.77 -7.22
N THR A 233 -12.52 19.83 -7.57
CA THR A 233 -12.77 21.21 -7.14
C THR A 233 -12.57 22.19 -8.30
N ALA A 234 -13.29 23.31 -8.31
CA ALA A 234 -13.15 24.34 -9.34
C ALA A 234 -11.72 24.91 -9.47
N LYS A 235 -10.98 25.01 -8.35
CA LYS A 235 -9.62 25.55 -8.34
C LYS A 235 -8.59 24.59 -8.98
N GLN A 236 -8.72 23.29 -8.70
CA GLN A 236 -7.77 22.29 -9.15
C GLN A 236 -8.11 21.76 -10.55
N ASN A 237 -9.38 21.43 -10.78
CA ASN A 237 -9.84 20.66 -11.93
C ASN A 237 -10.14 21.57 -13.13
N THR A 238 -9.09 22.18 -13.68
CA THR A 238 -9.16 23.03 -14.88
C THR A 238 -8.33 22.43 -16.01
N VAL A 239 -8.60 22.86 -17.25
CA VAL A 239 -7.78 22.46 -18.41
C VAL A 239 -6.32 22.84 -18.22
N GLN A 240 -6.06 24.04 -17.67
CA GLN A 240 -4.70 24.51 -17.37
C GLN A 240 -4.02 23.68 -16.26
N GLY A 241 -4.80 23.11 -15.34
CA GLY A 241 -4.33 22.20 -14.30
C GLY A 241 -4.01 20.78 -14.80
N GLY A 242 -4.18 20.50 -16.10
CA GLY A 242 -3.96 19.19 -16.70
C GLY A 242 -5.15 18.23 -16.57
N TYR A 243 -6.35 18.75 -16.35
CA TYR A 243 -7.59 17.96 -16.28
C TYR A 243 -8.41 18.07 -17.58
N GLY A 244 -9.26 17.08 -17.83
CA GLY A 244 -10.05 16.96 -19.05
C GLY A 244 -9.36 16.10 -20.13
N PRO A 245 -9.89 16.08 -21.36
CA PRO A 245 -9.44 15.17 -22.42
C PRO A 245 -8.08 15.54 -23.05
N ALA A 246 -7.55 16.73 -22.75
CA ALA A 246 -6.37 17.26 -23.40
C ALA A 246 -5.09 16.58 -22.88
N ARG A 247 -4.64 15.51 -23.55
CA ARG A 247 -3.42 14.73 -23.25
C ARG A 247 -2.11 15.46 -23.54
N ALA A 248 -1.96 16.72 -23.17
CA ALA A 248 -0.82 17.53 -23.61
C ALA A 248 0.55 17.11 -23.03
N GLY A 249 0.71 15.91 -22.46
CA GLY A 249 1.99 15.32 -22.04
C GLY A 249 2.76 16.05 -20.94
N ARG A 250 2.28 17.21 -20.49
CA ARG A 250 3.01 18.14 -19.60
C ARG A 250 2.61 18.06 -18.13
N HIS A 251 1.64 17.21 -17.77
CA HIS A 251 1.13 17.11 -16.40
C HIS A 251 1.11 15.66 -15.93
N LEU A 252 1.62 15.40 -14.72
CA LEU A 252 1.62 14.08 -14.07
C LEU A 252 0.23 13.46 -13.95
N GLN A 253 -0.82 14.29 -13.86
CA GLN A 253 -2.22 13.89 -13.80
C GLN A 253 -2.60 12.93 -14.94
N HIS A 254 -1.97 13.04 -16.11
CA HIS A 254 -2.23 12.14 -17.24
C HIS A 254 -1.75 10.72 -16.99
N LEU A 255 -0.61 10.55 -16.30
CA LEU A 255 -0.11 9.23 -15.93
C LEU A 255 -1.08 8.54 -14.96
N TRP A 256 -1.57 9.30 -13.97
CA TRP A 256 -2.55 8.83 -13.00
C TRP A 256 -3.91 8.53 -13.64
N ALA A 257 -4.42 9.41 -14.49
CA ALA A 257 -5.64 9.17 -15.27
C ALA A 257 -5.57 7.85 -16.05
N ARG A 258 -4.43 7.64 -16.73
CA ARG A 258 -4.16 6.43 -17.50
C ARG A 258 -4.01 5.19 -16.60
N MET A 259 -3.38 5.31 -15.42
CA MET A 259 -3.29 4.23 -14.44
C MET A 259 -4.68 3.78 -13.98
N TRP A 260 -5.59 4.73 -13.74
CA TRP A 260 -6.96 4.46 -13.33
C TRP A 260 -7.88 4.06 -14.48
N GLY A 261 -7.44 4.18 -15.74
CA GLY A 261 -8.26 3.91 -16.91
C GLY A 261 -9.39 4.93 -17.11
N VAL A 262 -9.20 6.17 -16.61
CA VAL A 262 -10.23 7.22 -16.63
C VAL A 262 -9.70 8.49 -17.30
N THR A 263 -10.60 9.43 -17.58
CA THR A 263 -10.24 10.84 -17.78
C THR A 263 -10.52 11.59 -16.48
N LEU A 264 -9.51 12.22 -15.89
CA LEU A 264 -9.73 13.08 -14.73
C LEU A 264 -10.49 14.34 -15.19
N PRO A 265 -11.66 14.64 -14.63
CA PRO A 265 -12.56 15.62 -15.23
C PRO A 265 -12.17 17.06 -14.87
N VAL A 266 -12.56 18.00 -15.73
CA VAL A 266 -12.68 19.41 -15.37
C VAL A 266 -13.93 19.64 -14.52
N TRP A 267 -13.93 20.66 -13.67
CA TRP A 267 -15.01 20.94 -12.72
C TRP A 267 -16.37 21.10 -13.40
N GLU A 268 -16.42 21.87 -14.49
CA GLU A 268 -17.64 22.20 -15.24
C GLU A 268 -18.28 20.97 -15.90
N ALA A 269 -17.47 19.95 -16.19
CA ALA A 269 -17.93 18.69 -16.77
C ALA A 269 -18.49 17.72 -15.73
N THR A 270 -18.56 18.11 -14.44
CA THR A 270 -19.08 17.26 -13.37
C THR A 270 -20.36 17.83 -12.76
N THR A 271 -21.30 16.95 -12.48
CA THR A 271 -22.54 17.21 -11.73
C THR A 271 -22.72 16.13 -10.67
N VAL A 272 -23.43 16.41 -9.58
CA VAL A 272 -23.65 15.41 -8.52
C VAL A 272 -24.47 14.25 -9.07
N ASN A 273 -23.90 13.05 -9.00
CA ASN A 273 -24.51 11.77 -9.41
C ASN A 273 -23.67 10.61 -8.81
N ASP A 274 -23.94 9.37 -9.22
CA ASP A 274 -23.26 8.17 -8.71
C ASP A 274 -21.74 8.16 -8.99
N ASN A 275 -21.29 8.83 -10.04
CA ASN A 275 -19.86 8.95 -10.37
C ASN A 275 -19.18 10.09 -9.60
N PHE A 276 -19.95 11.09 -9.15
CA PHE A 276 -19.45 12.29 -8.47
C PHE A 276 -20.28 12.62 -7.24
N LEU A 277 -19.88 12.09 -6.09
CA LEU A 277 -20.60 12.32 -4.84
C LEU A 277 -20.33 13.71 -4.29
N LYS A 278 -21.38 14.37 -3.81
CA LYS A 278 -21.27 15.66 -3.12
C LYS A 278 -20.56 15.46 -1.77
N VAL A 279 -19.42 16.12 -1.59
CA VAL A 279 -18.75 16.21 -0.27
C VAL A 279 -19.19 17.49 0.44
N ASN A 280 -19.13 18.62 -0.26
CA ASN A 280 -19.67 19.91 0.19
C ASN A 280 -20.03 20.77 -1.04
N THR A 281 -20.23 22.08 -0.86
CA THR A 281 -20.63 23.00 -1.95
C THR A 281 -19.54 23.21 -3.01
N THR A 282 -18.27 23.00 -2.68
CA THR A 282 -17.12 23.28 -3.56
C THR A 282 -16.29 22.04 -3.89
N THR A 283 -16.69 20.87 -3.37
CA THR A 283 -15.91 19.63 -3.41
C THR A 283 -16.80 18.45 -3.76
N ARG A 284 -16.34 17.63 -4.71
CA ARG A 284 -16.96 16.36 -5.09
C ARG A 284 -15.95 15.23 -4.99
N LEU A 285 -16.41 14.03 -4.66
CA LEU A 285 -15.61 12.79 -4.70
C LEU A 285 -15.84 12.12 -6.05
N ASN A 286 -14.78 11.93 -6.83
CA ASN A 286 -14.74 11.12 -8.03
C ASN A 286 -14.74 9.64 -7.63
N VAL A 287 -15.92 9.02 -7.66
CA VAL A 287 -16.13 7.63 -7.24
C VAL A 287 -15.37 6.67 -8.12
N VAL A 288 -15.30 6.93 -9.42
CA VAL A 288 -14.64 6.03 -10.38
C VAL A 288 -13.14 5.94 -10.08
N ALA A 289 -12.46 7.07 -9.91
CA ALA A 289 -11.03 7.07 -9.56
C ALA A 289 -10.77 6.49 -8.16
N TYR A 290 -11.65 6.77 -7.19
CA TYR A 290 -11.55 6.21 -5.85
C TYR A 290 -11.66 4.68 -5.85
N LYS A 291 -12.70 4.14 -6.51
CA LYS A 291 -12.89 2.69 -6.63
C LYS A 291 -11.72 2.04 -7.36
N ALA A 292 -11.25 2.61 -8.47
CA ALA A 292 -10.07 2.09 -9.19
C ALA A 292 -8.82 2.01 -8.29
N ARG A 293 -8.58 3.04 -7.47
CA ARG A 293 -7.47 3.07 -6.51
C ARG A 293 -7.60 2.02 -5.41
N MET A 294 -8.81 1.76 -4.92
CA MET A 294 -9.06 0.74 -3.88
C MET A 294 -9.08 -0.69 -4.43
N GLN A 295 -9.63 -0.89 -5.63
CA GLN A 295 -9.63 -2.16 -6.34
C GLN A 295 -8.20 -2.65 -6.54
N LEU A 296 -7.28 -1.79 -6.99
CA LEU A 296 -5.86 -2.12 -7.14
C LEU A 296 -5.23 -2.64 -5.83
N THR A 297 -5.57 -2.01 -4.69
CA THR A 297 -5.10 -2.45 -3.37
C THR A 297 -5.70 -3.80 -2.99
N ALA A 298 -6.99 -4.02 -3.27
CA ALA A 298 -7.65 -5.29 -3.02
C ALA A 298 -7.07 -6.43 -3.87
N GLU A 299 -6.88 -6.22 -5.18
CA GLU A 299 -6.23 -7.17 -6.10
C GLU A 299 -4.84 -7.59 -5.60
N THR A 300 -4.06 -6.63 -5.10
CA THR A 300 -2.73 -6.89 -4.54
C THR A 300 -2.80 -7.81 -3.31
N LEU A 301 -3.72 -7.55 -2.37
CA LEU A 301 -3.85 -8.35 -1.16
C LEU A 301 -4.44 -9.74 -1.43
N LEU A 302 -5.40 -9.85 -2.36
CA LEU A 302 -5.97 -11.13 -2.78
C LEU A 302 -4.91 -12.02 -3.44
N ALA A 303 -4.09 -11.47 -4.32
CA ALA A 303 -2.99 -12.21 -4.95
C ALA A 303 -1.97 -12.71 -3.92
N GLU A 304 -1.59 -11.86 -2.96
CA GLU A 304 -0.69 -12.23 -1.85
C GLU A 304 -1.29 -13.32 -0.98
N ALA A 305 -2.55 -13.15 -0.57
CA ALA A 305 -3.24 -14.12 0.27
C ALA A 305 -3.34 -15.49 -0.40
N LYS A 306 -3.72 -15.51 -1.69
CA LYS A 306 -3.76 -16.73 -2.51
C LYS A 306 -2.39 -17.40 -2.56
N SER A 307 -1.35 -16.66 -2.96
CA SER A 307 0.01 -17.18 -3.11
C SER A 307 0.55 -17.78 -1.81
N ARG A 308 0.37 -17.08 -0.68
CA ARG A 308 0.82 -17.54 0.64
C ARG A 308 0.05 -18.75 1.14
N ALA A 309 -1.25 -18.81 0.91
CA ALA A 309 -2.08 -19.95 1.30
C ALA A 309 -1.79 -21.19 0.45
N GLU A 310 -1.67 -21.03 -0.87
CA GLU A 310 -1.29 -22.09 -1.80
C GLU A 310 0.08 -22.69 -1.45
N ALA A 311 1.09 -21.85 -1.20
CA ALA A 311 2.42 -22.29 -0.75
C ALA A 311 2.41 -23.01 0.60
N ALA A 312 1.39 -22.77 1.44
CA ALA A 312 1.20 -23.44 2.73
C ALA A 312 0.32 -24.70 2.64
N GLY A 313 -0.28 -25.00 1.47
CA GLY A 313 -1.28 -26.06 1.34
C GLY A 313 -2.59 -25.77 2.10
N LEU A 314 -2.92 -24.49 2.30
CA LEU A 314 -4.08 -24.01 3.06
C LEU A 314 -5.00 -23.16 2.16
N LYS A 315 -6.14 -22.72 2.72
CA LYS A 315 -6.92 -21.59 2.18
C LYS A 315 -6.66 -20.32 2.98
N ALA A 316 -6.81 -19.15 2.39
CA ALA A 316 -6.64 -17.88 3.09
C ALA A 316 -7.94 -17.47 3.81
N TYR A 317 -7.78 -16.97 5.02
CA TYR A 317 -8.74 -16.11 5.70
C TYR A 317 -8.19 -14.67 5.63
N VAL A 318 -8.80 -13.82 4.81
CA VAL A 318 -8.33 -12.46 4.55
C VAL A 318 -9.07 -11.49 5.46
N HIS A 319 -8.36 -10.90 6.42
CA HIS A 319 -8.87 -9.85 7.29
C HIS A 319 -8.57 -8.47 6.68
N VAL A 320 -9.64 -7.74 6.36
CA VAL A 320 -9.59 -6.44 5.69
C VAL A 320 -9.99 -5.36 6.68
N VAL A 321 -9.05 -4.44 6.94
CA VAL A 321 -9.32 -3.21 7.70
C VAL A 321 -9.61 -2.05 6.75
N GLY A 322 -10.36 -1.05 7.22
CA GLY A 322 -10.63 0.16 6.44
C GLY A 322 -9.38 0.99 6.13
N LEU A 323 -8.78 0.78 4.96
CA LEU A 323 -7.62 1.53 4.47
C LEU A 323 -8.06 2.92 3.97
N GLY A 324 -7.65 3.98 4.67
CA GLY A 324 -8.02 5.37 4.33
C GLY A 324 -9.47 5.75 4.70
N LEU A 325 -10.22 4.85 5.35
CA LEU A 325 -11.59 5.11 5.82
C LEU A 325 -11.65 5.83 7.18
N GLY A 326 -10.50 6.03 7.84
CA GLY A 326 -10.39 6.78 9.09
C GLY A 326 -10.37 8.28 8.88
N VAL A 327 -9.36 8.96 9.45
CA VAL A 327 -9.22 10.43 9.34
C VAL A 327 -9.00 10.91 7.91
N TRP A 328 -8.69 10.03 6.96
CA TRP A 328 -8.41 10.36 5.56
C TRP A 328 -9.64 10.44 4.65
N ARG A 329 -10.81 9.96 5.08
CA ARG A 329 -12.01 9.97 4.23
C ARG A 329 -12.55 11.38 3.96
N ALA A 330 -13.01 11.61 2.75
CA ALA A 330 -13.82 12.75 2.35
C ALA A 330 -15.29 12.59 2.75
N SER A 331 -15.84 11.37 2.71
CA SER A 331 -17.26 11.07 3.00
C SER A 331 -17.42 9.73 3.70
N HIS A 332 -18.47 9.57 4.50
CA HIS A 332 -18.85 8.28 5.11
C HIS A 332 -19.32 7.25 4.08
N GLN A 333 -19.80 7.70 2.91
CA GLN A 333 -20.18 6.80 1.82
C GLN A 333 -18.99 6.03 1.24
N GLN A 334 -17.75 6.41 1.57
CA GLN A 334 -16.56 5.66 1.17
C GLN A 334 -16.51 4.25 1.77
N ASP A 335 -17.17 3.99 2.90
CA ASP A 335 -17.18 2.65 3.49
C ASP A 335 -17.84 1.65 2.52
N ALA A 336 -19.02 1.98 1.97
CA ALA A 336 -19.68 1.16 0.95
C ALA A 336 -18.88 1.11 -0.38
N LEU A 337 -18.36 2.25 -0.85
CA LEU A 337 -17.57 2.29 -2.10
C LEU A 337 -16.28 1.47 -2.02
N PHE A 338 -15.66 1.43 -0.84
CA PHE A 338 -14.47 0.62 -0.58
C PHE A 338 -14.80 -0.86 -0.72
N VAL A 339 -15.87 -1.32 -0.07
CA VAL A 339 -16.29 -2.72 -0.16
C VAL A 339 -16.75 -3.06 -1.59
N ASP A 340 -17.42 -2.15 -2.28
CA ASP A 340 -17.78 -2.37 -3.68
C ASP A 340 -16.54 -2.50 -4.60
N ALA A 341 -15.47 -1.75 -4.34
CA ALA A 341 -14.21 -1.90 -5.08
C ALA A 341 -13.53 -3.24 -4.80
N TRP A 342 -13.70 -3.78 -3.58
CA TRP A 342 -13.29 -5.15 -3.27
C TRP A 342 -14.14 -6.18 -4.02
N GLY A 343 -15.45 -5.96 -4.17
CA GLY A 343 -16.30 -6.80 -5.01
C GLY A 343 -15.85 -6.84 -6.47
N ASP A 344 -15.39 -5.70 -7.01
CA ASP A 344 -14.79 -5.63 -8.35
C ASP A 344 -13.46 -6.44 -8.38
N ALA A 345 -12.61 -6.28 -7.37
CA ALA A 345 -11.35 -7.03 -7.27
C ALA A 345 -11.55 -8.55 -7.17
N ILE A 346 -12.55 -9.03 -6.41
CA ILE A 346 -12.88 -10.46 -6.28
C ILE A 346 -13.26 -11.05 -7.64
N LYS A 347 -14.00 -10.31 -8.46
CA LYS A 347 -14.42 -10.75 -9.80
C LYS A 347 -13.25 -10.84 -10.79
N GLU A 348 -12.29 -9.93 -10.67
CA GLU A 348 -11.15 -9.81 -11.59
C GLU A 348 -9.91 -10.60 -11.13
N SER A 349 -9.93 -11.15 -9.91
CA SER A 349 -8.81 -11.89 -9.31
C SER A 349 -9.05 -13.40 -9.26
N ASP A 350 -7.97 -14.18 -9.28
CA ASP A 350 -8.03 -15.60 -8.94
C ASP A 350 -8.10 -15.77 -7.41
N VAL A 351 -9.30 -16.04 -6.91
CA VAL A 351 -9.58 -16.26 -5.48
C VAL A 351 -9.71 -17.75 -5.11
N THR A 352 -9.23 -18.67 -5.95
CA THR A 352 -9.39 -20.13 -5.74
C THR A 352 -8.82 -20.63 -4.41
N HIS A 353 -7.81 -19.96 -3.84
CA HIS A 353 -7.24 -20.28 -2.53
C HIS A 353 -7.69 -19.33 -1.41
N VAL A 354 -8.70 -18.50 -1.63
CA VAL A 354 -9.26 -17.59 -0.61
C VAL A 354 -10.61 -18.15 -0.14
N ALA A 355 -10.67 -18.65 1.09
CA ALA A 355 -11.90 -19.19 1.66
C ALA A 355 -12.79 -18.09 2.26
N HIS A 356 -12.19 -17.09 2.89
CA HIS A 356 -12.92 -16.04 3.60
C HIS A 356 -12.32 -14.66 3.32
N ILE A 357 -13.19 -13.67 3.19
CA ILE A 357 -12.84 -12.24 3.21
C ILE A 357 -13.71 -11.59 4.29
N ASP A 358 -13.08 -11.06 5.33
CA ASP A 358 -13.76 -10.39 6.44
C ASP A 358 -13.47 -8.89 6.42
N PHE A 359 -14.51 -8.10 6.16
CA PHE A 359 -14.50 -6.66 6.26
C PHE A 359 -14.75 -6.25 7.71
N SER A 360 -13.67 -6.00 8.44
CA SER A 360 -13.74 -5.73 9.87
C SER A 360 -13.69 -4.23 10.17
N TRP A 361 -14.61 -3.75 11.01
CA TRP A 361 -14.73 -2.34 11.40
C TRP A 361 -14.99 -1.38 10.21
N ILE A 362 -15.64 -1.86 9.15
CA ILE A 362 -16.02 -1.07 7.97
C ILE A 362 -17.55 -0.90 7.99
N GLY A 363 -18.03 0.35 7.87
CA GLY A 363 -19.46 0.67 7.91
C GLY A 363 -20.20 0.34 6.61
N ALA A 364 -20.17 -0.93 6.19
CA ALA A 364 -20.89 -1.46 5.04
C ALA A 364 -21.63 -2.75 5.44
N GLU A 365 -22.76 -3.02 4.79
CA GLU A 365 -23.62 -4.19 5.11
C GLU A 365 -23.57 -5.27 4.01
N ALA A 366 -23.03 -4.93 2.83
CA ALA A 366 -22.94 -5.84 1.71
C ALA A 366 -21.79 -5.45 0.77
N CYS A 367 -21.25 -6.45 0.07
CA CYS A 367 -20.26 -6.31 -0.98
C CYS A 367 -20.94 -6.60 -2.32
N GLN A 368 -21.32 -5.55 -3.05
CA GLN A 368 -22.10 -5.69 -4.30
C GLN A 368 -23.35 -6.58 -4.16
N GLY A 369 -24.05 -6.45 -3.03
CA GLY A 369 -25.26 -7.21 -2.70
C GLY A 369 -25.02 -8.50 -1.91
N VAL A 370 -23.77 -8.97 -1.78
CA VAL A 370 -23.39 -10.14 -0.96
C VAL A 370 -23.28 -9.74 0.50
N ARG A 371 -24.08 -10.36 1.37
CA ARG A 371 -24.14 -10.07 2.81
C ARG A 371 -23.21 -10.96 3.63
N ASP A 372 -23.14 -10.67 4.92
CA ASP A 372 -22.40 -11.47 5.90
C ASP A 372 -22.80 -12.95 5.86
N GLY A 373 -21.80 -13.83 5.81
CA GLY A 373 -21.97 -15.28 5.74
C GLY A 373 -22.32 -15.84 4.36
N GLU A 374 -22.52 -15.00 3.34
CA GLU A 374 -22.86 -15.44 1.99
C GLU A 374 -21.62 -15.73 1.14
N VAL A 375 -21.76 -16.65 0.19
CA VAL A 375 -20.72 -16.96 -0.80
C VAL A 375 -20.76 -15.92 -1.92
N PHE A 376 -19.61 -15.33 -2.26
CA PHE A 376 -19.51 -14.40 -3.37
C PHE A 376 -19.76 -15.13 -4.71
N PRO A 377 -20.64 -14.62 -5.59
CA PRO A 377 -21.04 -15.30 -6.82
C PRO A 377 -19.86 -15.77 -7.69
N ALA A 378 -20.00 -16.97 -8.27
CA ALA A 378 -19.00 -17.63 -9.11
C ALA A 378 -17.66 -17.97 -8.41
N THR A 379 -17.60 -17.88 -7.08
CA THR A 379 -16.44 -18.27 -6.28
C THR A 379 -16.82 -19.33 -5.23
N GLN A 380 -15.89 -19.68 -4.35
CA GLN A 380 -16.15 -20.42 -3.12
C GLN A 380 -15.80 -19.59 -1.87
N THR A 381 -15.66 -18.28 -2.04
CA THR A 381 -15.21 -17.35 -1.01
C THR A 381 -16.41 -16.82 -0.24
N VAL A 382 -16.40 -16.97 1.08
CA VAL A 382 -17.43 -16.41 1.97
C VAL A 382 -17.05 -14.99 2.37
N VAL A 383 -18.01 -14.07 2.30
CA VAL A 383 -17.85 -12.68 2.76
C VAL A 383 -18.37 -12.54 4.18
N HIS A 384 -17.60 -11.86 5.03
CA HIS A 384 -17.99 -11.52 6.40
C HIS A 384 -17.94 -10.01 6.64
N PHE A 385 -18.82 -9.52 7.50
CA PHE A 385 -18.82 -8.15 8.02
C PHE A 385 -18.81 -8.20 9.54
N SER A 386 -17.70 -7.80 10.15
CA SER A 386 -17.51 -8.01 11.59
C SER A 386 -16.81 -6.84 12.28
N SER A 387 -16.51 -7.03 13.56
CA SER A 387 -15.66 -6.14 14.35
C SER A 387 -14.55 -6.92 15.06
N ARG A 388 -14.04 -7.98 14.41
CA ARG A 388 -12.94 -8.79 14.93
C ARG A 388 -11.64 -8.00 15.06
N SER A 389 -10.75 -8.44 15.94
CA SER A 389 -9.38 -7.94 16.02
C SER A 389 -8.52 -8.57 14.92
N LEU A 390 -7.37 -7.95 14.63
CA LEU A 390 -6.47 -8.36 13.55
C LEU A 390 -6.09 -9.84 13.65
N HIS A 391 -5.76 -10.29 14.87
CA HIS A 391 -5.19 -11.60 15.11
C HIS A 391 -6.16 -12.55 15.80
N ASP A 392 -7.47 -12.28 15.73
CA ASP A 392 -8.45 -13.23 16.27
C ASP A 392 -8.27 -14.62 15.61
N PRO A 393 -8.58 -15.73 16.29
CA PRO A 393 -8.48 -17.05 15.70
C PRO A 393 -9.28 -17.21 14.41
N VAL A 394 -8.84 -18.11 13.53
CA VAL A 394 -9.49 -18.43 12.26
C VAL A 394 -9.82 -19.91 12.18
N PRO A 395 -10.79 -20.33 11.32
CA PRO A 395 -11.15 -21.73 11.19
C PRO A 395 -9.95 -22.64 10.85
N PRO A 396 -9.92 -23.89 11.33
CA PRO A 396 -8.89 -24.86 10.96
C PRO A 396 -8.76 -25.02 9.44
N GLY A 397 -7.54 -25.25 8.95
CA GLY A 397 -7.25 -25.35 7.52
C GLY A 397 -7.15 -24.00 6.80
N THR A 398 -7.22 -22.88 7.55
CA THR A 398 -7.03 -21.54 6.99
C THR A 398 -5.76 -20.84 7.49
N LEU A 399 -5.11 -20.09 6.61
CA LEU A 399 -4.02 -19.17 6.90
C LEU A 399 -4.60 -17.78 7.13
N LEU A 400 -4.38 -17.20 8.30
CA LEU A 400 -4.72 -15.81 8.56
C LEU A 400 -3.80 -14.87 7.75
N VAL A 401 -4.40 -14.04 6.90
CA VAL A 401 -3.74 -13.00 6.13
C VAL A 401 -4.39 -11.66 6.49
N VAL A 402 -3.64 -10.78 7.14
CA VAL A 402 -4.14 -9.50 7.65
C VAL A 402 -3.47 -8.34 6.91
N SER A 403 -4.23 -7.26 6.70
CA SER A 403 -3.66 -5.96 6.35
C SER A 403 -3.68 -5.02 7.55
N TYR A 404 -2.69 -4.15 7.67
CA TYR A 404 -2.74 -3.00 8.56
C TYR A 404 -2.59 -1.70 7.77
N ALA A 405 -3.27 -0.67 8.24
CA ALA A 405 -3.18 0.66 7.65
C ALA A 405 -1.81 1.27 7.94
N TRP A 406 -1.11 1.66 6.89
CA TRP A 406 0.18 2.35 6.93
C TRP A 406 0.11 3.68 6.16
N ASP A 407 1.20 4.45 6.20
CA ASP A 407 1.32 5.75 5.56
C ASP A 407 2.41 5.72 4.48
N GLY A 408 2.13 6.34 3.33
CA GLY A 408 3.04 6.39 2.19
C GLY A 408 4.33 7.20 2.45
N ASN A 409 4.49 7.82 3.62
CA ASN A 409 5.68 8.61 3.95
C ASN A 409 6.16 8.40 5.40
N SER A 410 6.05 7.19 5.95
CA SER A 410 6.63 6.86 7.25
C SER A 410 7.26 5.47 7.25
N LEU A 411 8.13 5.20 8.23
CA LEU A 411 8.58 3.84 8.50
C LEU A 411 7.44 2.98 9.08
N PRO A 412 7.52 1.64 9.00
CA PRO A 412 6.50 0.76 9.55
C PRO A 412 6.28 1.05 11.03
N GLY A 413 5.02 1.16 11.43
CA GLY A 413 4.62 1.51 12.80
C GLY A 413 4.36 2.99 13.02
N ASN A 414 4.82 3.91 12.17
CA ASN A 414 4.55 5.36 12.18
C ASN A 414 4.47 5.99 13.59
N GLU A 415 3.26 6.14 14.14
CA GLU A 415 2.97 6.68 15.46
C GLU A 415 3.63 5.91 16.62
N TYR A 416 3.87 4.62 16.42
CA TYR A 416 4.63 3.75 17.34
C TYR A 416 5.92 4.44 17.78
N TRP A 417 6.74 4.93 16.85
CA TRP A 417 8.07 5.50 17.10
C TRP A 417 8.09 6.77 17.96
N ILE A 418 6.92 7.37 18.20
CA ILE A 418 6.76 8.53 19.11
C ILE A 418 5.99 8.16 20.39
N GLY A 419 5.91 6.87 20.72
CA GLY A 419 5.29 6.35 21.94
C GLY A 419 3.76 6.29 21.90
N LYS A 420 3.14 6.47 20.73
CA LYS A 420 1.68 6.33 20.59
C LYS A 420 1.32 4.87 20.32
N LEU A 421 1.24 4.10 21.40
CA LEU A 421 1.04 2.64 21.38
C LEU A 421 -0.43 2.20 21.24
N CYS A 422 -1.34 3.13 20.99
CA CYS A 422 -2.78 2.91 21.04
C CYS A 422 -3.47 3.78 19.99
N SER A 423 -4.67 3.37 19.57
CA SER A 423 -5.64 4.06 18.70
C SER A 423 -5.35 4.08 17.18
N THR A 424 -4.13 3.83 16.75
CA THR A 424 -3.76 3.77 15.32
C THR A 424 -3.53 2.33 14.84
N GLY A 425 -3.65 2.09 13.54
CA GLY A 425 -3.56 0.74 12.95
C GLY A 425 -2.11 0.26 12.83
N ASP A 426 -1.24 1.14 12.36
CA ASP A 426 0.22 1.04 12.32
C ASP A 426 0.81 0.76 13.72
N GLY A 427 0.42 1.55 14.73
CA GLY A 427 0.87 1.35 16.11
C GLY A 427 0.37 0.02 16.68
N ALA A 428 -0.88 -0.34 16.41
CA ALA A 428 -1.43 -1.63 16.85
C ALA A 428 -0.69 -2.82 16.22
N ALA A 429 -0.36 -2.74 14.93
CA ALA A 429 0.42 -3.76 14.23
C ALA A 429 1.84 -3.88 14.77
N ALA A 430 2.55 -2.76 14.95
CA ALA A 430 3.91 -2.73 15.53
C ALA A 430 3.96 -3.24 16.98
N CYS A 431 2.90 -3.01 17.74
CA CYS A 431 2.76 -3.51 19.10
C CYS A 431 2.41 -5.02 19.17
N SER A 432 1.80 -5.59 18.13
CA SER A 432 1.25 -6.95 18.15
C SER A 432 2.00 -7.95 17.28
N SER A 433 2.95 -7.50 16.46
CA SER A 433 3.67 -8.29 15.48
C SER A 433 5.05 -7.70 15.15
N GLY A 434 5.87 -8.46 14.42
CA GLY A 434 7.24 -8.08 14.08
C GLY A 434 7.39 -6.97 13.03
N VAL A 435 6.31 -6.29 12.58
CA VAL A 435 6.39 -5.35 11.44
C VAL A 435 7.39 -4.20 11.61
N ALA A 436 7.65 -3.76 12.84
CA ALA A 436 8.63 -2.70 13.12
C ALA A 436 10.08 -3.11 12.78
N GLU A 437 10.38 -4.41 12.76
CA GLU A 437 11.67 -4.99 12.33
C GLU A 437 11.56 -5.58 10.92
N LEU A 438 10.56 -6.44 10.69
CA LEU A 438 10.43 -7.23 9.46
C LEU A 438 10.12 -6.40 8.22
N HIS A 439 9.29 -5.35 8.35
CA HIS A 439 8.92 -4.48 7.21
C HIS A 439 9.83 -3.27 7.06
N ASN A 440 10.79 -3.08 7.97
CA ASN A 440 11.58 -1.86 8.04
C ASN A 440 12.85 -2.03 7.21
N ALA A 441 12.92 -1.30 6.10
CA ALA A 441 14.06 -1.30 5.17
C ALA A 441 15.40 -0.94 5.84
N HIS A 442 15.41 -0.19 6.93
CA HIS A 442 16.65 0.13 7.65
C HIS A 442 17.11 -1.00 8.60
N ILE A 443 16.30 -2.04 8.78
CA ILE A 443 16.55 -3.16 9.71
C ILE A 443 16.61 -4.51 8.99
N ASN A 444 15.65 -4.78 8.09
CA ASN A 444 15.60 -6.02 7.31
C ASN A 444 16.06 -5.77 5.86
N PRO A 445 17.24 -6.27 5.46
CA PRO A 445 17.75 -6.16 4.10
C PRO A 445 16.85 -6.81 3.04
N SER A 446 15.96 -7.73 3.43
CA SER A 446 14.99 -8.34 2.50
C SER A 446 13.95 -7.32 2.01
N VAL A 447 13.81 -6.16 2.66
CA VAL A 447 12.89 -5.10 2.26
C VAL A 447 13.64 -4.08 1.40
N ARG A 448 13.90 -4.47 0.15
CA ARG A 448 14.67 -3.75 -0.86
C ARG A 448 14.09 -3.95 -2.26
N GLY A 449 14.43 -3.06 -3.18
CA GLY A 449 13.99 -3.11 -4.57
C GLY A 449 14.44 -4.38 -5.30
N ASP A 450 15.63 -4.90 -4.99
CA ASP A 450 16.13 -6.16 -5.54
C ASP A 450 15.35 -7.40 -5.08
N ASN A 451 14.50 -7.29 -4.05
CA ASN A 451 13.58 -8.33 -3.60
C ASN A 451 12.12 -8.00 -3.93
N LEU A 452 11.87 -7.05 -4.83
CA LEU A 452 10.50 -6.67 -5.20
C LEU A 452 9.75 -7.88 -5.74
N HIS A 453 8.57 -8.11 -5.15
CA HIS A 453 7.59 -9.04 -5.68
C HIS A 453 6.46 -8.28 -6.37
N VAL A 454 5.92 -8.92 -7.40
CA VAL A 454 4.89 -8.35 -8.27
C VAL A 454 3.63 -9.20 -8.17
N ALA A 455 2.53 -8.59 -7.75
CA ALA A 455 1.19 -9.18 -7.80
C ALA A 455 0.59 -8.96 -9.20
N GLY A 456 0.35 -10.04 -9.93
CA GLY A 456 -0.19 -9.96 -11.28
C GLY A 456 -0.94 -11.23 -11.73
N PRO A 457 -1.19 -11.37 -13.04
CA PRO A 457 -2.03 -12.43 -13.60
C PRO A 457 -1.53 -13.86 -13.31
N TRP A 458 -0.25 -14.01 -12.99
CA TRP A 458 0.39 -15.30 -12.70
C TRP A 458 0.63 -15.54 -11.21
N GLY A 459 -0.04 -14.77 -10.34
CA GLY A 459 0.18 -14.79 -8.90
C GLY A 459 1.22 -13.77 -8.45
N VAL A 460 1.84 -14.03 -7.30
CA VAL A 460 2.93 -13.21 -6.73
C VAL A 460 4.27 -13.88 -7.01
N MET A 461 5.17 -13.16 -7.67
CA MET A 461 6.50 -13.65 -8.00
C MET A 461 7.54 -12.54 -7.94
N HIS A 462 8.82 -12.93 -7.91
CA HIS A 462 9.93 -11.99 -7.97
C HIS A 462 9.89 -11.17 -9.27
N VAL A 463 10.27 -9.89 -9.19
CA VAL A 463 10.20 -8.94 -10.31
C VAL A 463 10.94 -9.41 -11.56
N ALA A 464 12.08 -10.09 -11.39
CA ALA A 464 12.85 -10.62 -12.52
C ALA A 464 12.11 -11.73 -13.28
N GLU A 465 11.40 -12.59 -12.56
CA GLU A 465 10.56 -13.63 -13.15
C GLU A 465 9.37 -13.01 -13.88
N TYR A 466 8.70 -12.05 -13.23
CA TYR A 466 7.59 -11.31 -13.85
C TYR A 466 8.03 -10.64 -15.15
N ALA A 467 9.13 -9.87 -15.11
CA ALA A 467 9.66 -9.17 -16.28
C ALA A 467 10.05 -10.14 -17.40
N SER A 468 10.69 -11.26 -17.07
CA SER A 468 11.04 -12.30 -18.04
C SER A 468 9.82 -12.92 -18.72
N ARG A 469 8.68 -13.05 -18.02
CA ARG A 469 7.44 -13.56 -18.60
C ARG A 469 6.76 -12.54 -19.51
N VAL A 470 6.79 -11.24 -19.17
CA VAL A 470 6.21 -10.17 -20.00
C VAL A 470 7.00 -9.92 -21.28
N LEU A 471 8.31 -10.13 -21.26
CA LEU A 471 9.20 -9.92 -22.42
C LEU A 471 9.21 -11.08 -23.43
N ARG A 472 8.61 -12.23 -23.08
CA ARG A 472 8.42 -13.37 -23.99
C ARG A 472 7.16 -13.19 -24.81
#